data_AF-A0A967TH21-F1
#
_entry.id   AF-A0A967TH21-F1
#
_cell.length_a   1.000
_cell.length_b   1.000
_cell.length_c   1.000
_cell.angle_alpha   90.00
_cell.angle_beta   90.00
_cell.angle_gamma   90.00
#
_symmetry.space_group_name_H-M   'P 1'
#
loop_
_entity.id
_entity.type
_entity.pdbx_description
1 polymer ?
#
loop_
_entity_poly.entity_id
_entity_poly.type
_entity_poly.pdbx_seq_one_letter_code
_entity_poly.pdbx_strand_id
1 'polypeptide(L)'
;MTGATRVVAVAALLLGGAACANGDGDLPLPGPVPFADTLPIREPEERSYRESTELLKASVKEEIAHSFSVARRLSDAPEALNVTALDGVVPSAWFEPRITAREMGPEEVAQGPPGAAPAPRGPLVVVDAKVTGVSPGFTVRDRKGDHYLLKFDPPGFPGLASAADVVSSRIFWAAGYHVPKDVVFTLDPGRMEIGEEATLETERGPRPMEPGDVIEVLRRIDPLPDGRFRALASRFVDGVPKGPFRFEGTREDDPNDYYPHEDRRELRGLWVLASWVAHVDLRFANTLDVWVDPPGFLRHYLIDFGATLGSRSIRVANPREGQEYAFDLWPVLGRIATLGFYRVGWEALSADPIRPSLGWIATETFDPGSWKPFWPNDAYRRMTVRDAYWGAKLVAAFREAHLRAAVREARYPDPAAADTLLAILRYRRRTILEHWLGRVTPVENVWVEDAGCRLRVGFEDLGLKEGLWAPAETRYRWRLRGAGAGVSEGETAAAPGARQVLSLPSPGRAGEGREPGSAVLEITALRPGTKERAARITIRSTASGYRIARLVH
;
A
#
# COMPACT_ATOMS: atom_id res chain seq x y z
N MET A 1 -24.31 -6.03 -71.56
CA MET A 1 -23.82 -4.64 -71.45
C MET A 1 -23.88 -4.23 -70.00
N THR A 2 -22.71 -3.89 -69.45
CA THR A 2 -22.44 -3.05 -68.26
C THR A 2 -23.06 -3.43 -66.91
N GLY A 3 -22.33 -4.23 -66.14
CA GLY A 3 -22.27 -4.12 -64.68
C GLY A 3 -21.28 -3.01 -64.29
N ALA A 4 -21.60 -2.22 -63.27
CA ALA A 4 -20.75 -1.18 -62.73
C ALA A 4 -20.55 -1.41 -61.22
N THR A 5 -19.37 -1.91 -60.88
CA THR A 5 -18.82 -2.08 -59.54
C THR A 5 -18.48 -0.70 -58.95
N ARG A 6 -19.04 -0.35 -57.78
CA ARG A 6 -18.62 0.83 -57.02
C ARG A 6 -17.39 0.49 -56.18
N VAL A 7 -16.24 1.04 -56.57
CA VAL A 7 -15.01 1.09 -55.76
C VAL A 7 -15.11 2.34 -54.89
N VAL A 8 -15.10 2.15 -53.56
CA VAL A 8 -14.93 3.25 -52.60
C VAL A 8 -13.42 3.44 -52.40
N ALA A 9 -12.89 4.54 -52.95
CA ALA A 9 -11.52 4.97 -52.76
C ALA A 9 -11.37 5.64 -51.38
N VAL A 10 -10.47 5.10 -50.56
CA VAL A 10 -10.02 5.74 -49.31
C VAL A 10 -9.02 6.83 -49.68
N ALA A 11 -9.43 8.09 -49.53
CA ALA A 11 -8.54 9.24 -49.69
C ALA A 11 -7.67 9.40 -48.43
N ALA A 12 -6.36 9.17 -48.58
CA ALA A 12 -5.35 9.54 -47.60
C ALA A 12 -5.17 11.08 -47.62
N LEU A 13 -5.70 11.76 -46.60
CA LEU A 13 -5.41 13.17 -46.37
C LEU A 13 -4.11 13.29 -45.58
N LEU A 14 -3.02 13.58 -46.30
CA LEU A 14 -1.80 14.15 -45.76
C LEU A 14 -2.09 15.59 -45.34
N LEU A 15 -2.32 15.80 -44.04
CA LEU A 15 -2.25 17.13 -43.43
C LEU A 15 -0.94 17.21 -42.64
N GLY A 16 0.06 17.85 -43.27
CA GLY A 16 1.22 18.37 -42.58
C GLY A 16 0.78 19.44 -41.59
N GLY A 17 0.68 19.06 -40.32
CA GLY A 17 0.53 19.99 -39.22
C GLY A 17 1.85 20.70 -38.97
N ALA A 18 1.91 21.98 -39.31
CA ALA A 18 2.84 22.91 -38.71
C ALA A 18 2.69 22.80 -37.19
N ALA A 19 3.77 22.42 -36.51
CA ALA A 19 3.85 22.46 -35.06
C ALA A 19 3.84 23.91 -34.60
N CYS A 20 2.65 24.50 -34.49
CA CYS A 20 2.43 25.66 -33.64
C CYS A 20 2.54 25.16 -32.19
N ALA A 21 3.66 25.48 -31.58
CA ALA A 21 3.87 25.37 -30.15
C ALA A 21 2.78 26.18 -29.42
N ASN A 22 1.77 25.50 -28.90
CA ASN A 22 0.96 26.05 -27.82
C ASN A 22 1.76 25.85 -26.54
N GLY A 23 2.49 26.90 -26.16
CA GLY A 23 3.08 27.03 -24.84
C GLY A 23 2.00 27.38 -23.84
N ASP A 24 1.47 26.36 -23.18
CA ASP A 24 1.20 26.44 -21.75
C ASP A 24 2.39 25.73 -21.10
N GLY A 25 3.35 26.52 -20.63
CA GLY A 25 4.51 26.01 -19.94
C GLY A 25 4.07 25.47 -18.58
N ASP A 26 3.76 24.18 -18.50
CA ASP A 26 3.69 23.47 -17.23
C ASP A 26 5.03 23.72 -16.52
N LEU A 27 4.97 24.52 -15.45
CA LEU A 27 6.12 24.69 -14.58
C LEU A 27 6.54 23.30 -14.11
N PRO A 28 7.85 22.97 -14.12
CA PRO A 28 8.30 21.68 -13.65
C PRO A 28 7.80 21.48 -12.22
N LEU A 29 7.12 20.35 -11.96
CA LEU A 29 6.68 20.01 -10.62
C LEU A 29 7.86 20.10 -9.65
N PRO A 30 7.66 20.64 -8.44
CA PRO A 30 8.74 20.77 -7.48
C PRO A 30 9.26 19.38 -7.12
N GLY A 31 10.55 19.30 -6.75
CA GLY A 31 11.11 18.06 -6.20
C GLY A 31 10.48 17.74 -4.83
N PRO A 32 10.56 16.48 -4.37
CA PRO A 32 10.00 16.09 -3.09
C PRO A 32 10.74 16.79 -1.94
N VAL A 33 10.02 17.57 -1.16
CA VAL A 33 10.50 18.25 0.05
C VAL A 33 9.73 17.71 1.26
N PRO A 34 10.41 17.28 2.33
CA PRO A 34 9.76 16.81 3.55
C PRO A 34 8.69 17.79 4.05
N PHE A 35 7.47 17.29 4.27
CA PHE A 35 6.34 18.04 4.82
C PHE A 35 5.94 19.30 4.03
N ALA A 36 6.31 19.42 2.75
CA ALA A 36 5.85 20.52 1.92
C ALA A 36 4.32 20.53 1.75
N ASP A 37 3.67 19.37 1.89
CA ASP A 37 2.21 19.21 1.85
C ASP A 37 1.50 19.43 3.19
N THR A 38 2.24 19.81 4.23
CA THR A 38 1.64 20.25 5.50
C THR A 38 1.75 21.77 5.71
N LEU A 39 2.14 22.50 4.66
CA LEU A 39 2.11 23.97 4.69
C LEU A 39 0.66 24.46 4.90
N PRO A 40 0.46 25.59 5.59
CA PRO A 40 -0.87 26.12 5.86
C PRO A 40 -1.69 26.32 4.59
N ILE A 41 -2.90 25.78 4.56
CA ILE A 41 -3.90 26.03 3.51
C ILE A 41 -5.18 26.61 4.11
N ARG A 42 -6.13 26.98 3.26
CA ARG A 42 -7.50 27.28 3.70
C ARG A 42 -8.22 25.96 3.99
N GLU A 43 -9.07 25.92 5.01
CA GLU A 43 -9.89 24.75 5.30
C GLU A 43 -10.64 24.25 4.04
N PRO A 44 -10.37 23.01 3.59
CA PRO A 44 -11.00 22.44 2.40
C PRO A 44 -12.47 22.09 2.61
N GLU A 45 -13.20 21.92 1.51
CA GLU A 45 -14.60 21.49 1.52
C GLU A 45 -14.73 20.00 1.88
N GLU A 46 -15.84 19.62 2.51
CA GLU A 46 -16.13 18.21 2.70
C GLU A 46 -16.56 17.56 1.37
N ARG A 47 -15.97 16.42 1.03
CA ARG A 47 -16.29 15.69 -0.20
C ARG A 47 -17.10 14.45 0.10
N SER A 48 -18.12 14.21 -0.70
CA SER A 48 -18.84 12.93 -0.72
C SER A 48 -18.90 12.43 -2.16
N TYR A 49 -18.72 11.13 -2.35
CA TYR A 49 -18.85 10.50 -3.66
C TYR A 49 -19.93 9.44 -3.59
N ARG A 50 -20.68 9.28 -4.69
CA ARG A 50 -21.60 8.15 -4.83
C ARG A 50 -20.80 6.90 -5.13
N GLU A 51 -20.65 6.06 -4.12
CA GLU A 51 -19.86 4.84 -4.17
C GLU A 51 -20.18 3.96 -5.37
N SER A 52 -21.47 3.71 -5.64
CA SER A 52 -21.90 2.90 -6.78
C SER A 52 -21.45 3.46 -8.13
N THR A 53 -21.41 4.78 -8.28
CA THR A 53 -20.97 5.45 -9.52
C THR A 53 -19.46 5.32 -9.70
N GLU A 54 -18.69 5.57 -8.65
CA GLU A 54 -17.22 5.52 -8.71
C GLU A 54 -16.72 4.08 -8.90
N LEU A 55 -17.31 3.09 -8.21
CA LEU A 55 -16.95 1.69 -8.40
C LEU A 55 -17.32 1.17 -9.79
N LEU A 56 -18.41 1.64 -10.38
CA LEU A 56 -18.79 1.31 -11.76
C LEU A 56 -17.79 1.91 -12.76
N LYS A 57 -17.38 3.17 -12.55
CA LYS A 57 -16.36 3.83 -13.35
C LYS A 57 -15.04 3.05 -13.31
N ALA A 58 -14.56 2.74 -12.10
CA ALA A 58 -13.30 2.03 -11.90
C ALA A 58 -13.31 0.59 -12.44
N SER A 59 -14.40 -0.14 -12.18
CA SER A 59 -14.53 -1.56 -12.53
C SER A 59 -14.86 -1.82 -13.99
N VAL A 60 -15.60 -0.93 -14.66
CA VAL A 60 -16.12 -1.21 -16.02
C VAL A 60 -15.49 -0.28 -17.04
N LYS A 61 -15.67 1.04 -16.88
CA LYS A 61 -15.20 2.01 -17.88
C LYS A 61 -13.69 1.96 -18.02
N GLU A 62 -12.99 2.03 -16.89
CA GLU A 62 -11.54 2.01 -16.89
C GLU A 62 -11.00 0.63 -17.26
N GLU A 63 -11.60 -0.45 -16.77
CA GLU A 63 -11.13 -1.80 -17.11
C GLU A 63 -11.18 -2.08 -18.63
N ILE A 64 -12.25 -1.61 -19.29
CA ILE A 64 -12.34 -1.64 -20.76
C ILE A 64 -11.28 -0.75 -21.39
N ALA A 65 -11.14 0.51 -20.94
CA ALA A 65 -10.16 1.44 -21.49
C ALA A 65 -8.71 0.92 -21.35
N HIS A 66 -8.37 0.35 -20.19
CA HIS A 66 -7.08 -0.29 -19.92
C HIS A 66 -6.88 -1.53 -20.80
N SER A 67 -7.90 -2.37 -20.92
CA SER A 67 -7.83 -3.58 -21.74
C SER A 67 -7.61 -3.30 -23.22
N PHE A 68 -8.14 -2.21 -23.78
CA PHE A 68 -8.01 -1.92 -25.21
C PHE A 68 -7.01 -0.81 -25.57
N SER A 69 -6.38 -0.18 -24.57
CA SER A 69 -5.39 0.87 -24.81
C SER A 69 -4.05 0.30 -25.32
N VAL A 70 -3.88 0.29 -26.64
CA VAL A 70 -2.63 -0.10 -27.33
C VAL A 70 -1.46 0.80 -26.91
N ALA A 71 -1.67 2.11 -26.77
CA ALA A 71 -0.63 3.05 -26.35
C ALA A 71 -0.03 2.64 -24.99
N ARG A 72 -0.87 2.42 -23.97
CA ARG A 72 -0.44 1.94 -22.63
C ARG A 72 0.25 0.58 -22.65
N ARG A 73 -0.07 -0.32 -23.60
CA ARG A 73 0.60 -1.62 -23.74
C ARG A 73 1.99 -1.53 -24.38
N LEU A 74 2.24 -0.46 -25.15
CA LEU A 74 3.50 -0.23 -25.87
C LEU A 74 4.43 0.75 -25.16
N SER A 75 3.94 1.53 -24.18
CA SER A 75 4.73 2.43 -23.36
C SER A 75 5.05 1.80 -22.01
N ASP A 76 6.28 1.99 -21.52
CA ASP A 76 6.58 1.74 -20.11
C ASP A 76 5.72 2.66 -19.23
N ALA A 77 5.22 2.12 -18.10
CA ALA A 77 4.51 2.93 -17.12
C ALA A 77 5.45 4.02 -16.58
N PRO A 78 5.01 5.28 -16.48
CA PRO A 78 5.84 6.36 -15.96
C PRO A 78 6.22 6.08 -14.50
N GLU A 79 7.45 6.41 -14.14
CA GLU A 79 7.93 6.33 -12.75
C GLU A 79 7.19 7.30 -11.84
N ALA A 80 7.13 6.99 -10.54
CA ALA A 80 6.53 7.87 -9.55
C ALA A 80 7.25 9.23 -9.49
N LEU A 81 6.48 10.29 -9.26
CA LEU A 81 6.97 11.68 -9.38
C LEU A 81 7.59 12.20 -8.07
N ASN A 82 7.16 11.70 -6.92
CA ASN A 82 7.55 12.19 -5.60
C ASN A 82 8.72 11.40 -4.97
N VAL A 83 9.70 11.02 -5.78
CA VAL A 83 10.83 10.16 -5.38
C VAL A 83 12.11 10.96 -5.15
N THR A 84 12.78 10.70 -4.03
CA THR A 84 14.06 11.35 -3.68
C THR A 84 15.21 10.91 -4.58
N ALA A 85 16.34 11.62 -4.51
CA ALA A 85 17.56 11.23 -5.21
C ALA A 85 18.09 9.83 -4.83
N LEU A 86 17.68 9.28 -3.68
CA LEU A 86 18.08 7.95 -3.20
C LEU A 86 16.94 6.93 -3.32
N ASP A 87 16.00 7.14 -4.25
CA ASP A 87 14.91 6.21 -4.57
C ASP A 87 13.91 5.92 -3.42
N GLY A 88 13.87 6.82 -2.42
CA GLY A 88 12.93 6.79 -1.30
C GLY A 88 11.82 7.84 -1.40
N VAL A 89 10.97 7.89 -0.37
CA VAL A 89 9.86 8.83 -0.21
C VAL A 89 10.14 9.72 1.00
N VAL A 90 9.86 11.02 0.90
CA VAL A 90 10.00 11.97 2.02
C VAL A 90 8.80 11.86 2.96
N PRO A 91 8.94 12.17 4.26
CA PRO A 91 7.78 12.32 5.13
C PRO A 91 6.86 13.43 4.59
N SER A 92 5.56 13.22 4.74
CA SER A 92 4.51 14.03 4.11
C SER A 92 3.20 13.89 4.89
N ALA A 93 2.16 14.60 4.46
CA ALA A 93 0.80 14.45 4.98
C ALA A 93 0.16 13.07 4.70
N TRP A 94 0.74 12.31 3.76
CA TRP A 94 0.29 10.99 3.32
C TRP A 94 0.99 9.85 4.06
N PHE A 95 2.28 10.05 4.36
CA PHE A 95 3.17 8.98 4.79
C PHE A 95 4.31 9.53 5.64
N GLU A 96 4.59 8.87 6.75
CA GLU A 96 5.71 9.18 7.63
C GLU A 96 6.52 7.89 7.87
N PRO A 97 7.78 7.79 7.41
CA PRO A 97 8.55 6.57 7.57
C PRO A 97 8.83 6.31 9.05
N ARG A 98 8.41 5.13 9.54
CA ARG A 98 8.61 4.72 10.94
C ARG A 98 9.63 3.59 11.03
N ILE A 99 9.20 2.35 10.76
CA ILE A 99 10.04 1.15 10.90
C ILE A 99 11.29 1.15 10.00
N THR A 100 11.27 1.91 8.91
CA THR A 100 12.41 2.07 7.98
C THR A 100 13.29 3.28 8.28
N ALA A 101 12.80 4.27 9.04
CA ALA A 101 13.56 5.47 9.39
C ALA A 101 14.42 5.28 10.65
N ARG A 102 14.01 4.39 11.56
CA ARG A 102 14.72 4.09 12.80
C ARG A 102 14.46 2.67 13.27
N GLU A 103 15.28 2.21 14.21
CA GLU A 103 14.99 0.97 14.92
C GLU A 103 13.71 1.14 15.75
N MET A 104 12.69 0.38 15.37
CA MET A 104 11.39 0.34 16.02
C MET A 104 11.31 -0.94 16.86
N GLY A 105 10.92 -0.82 18.13
CA GLY A 105 10.79 -1.97 19.03
C GLY A 105 9.49 -2.74 18.78
N PRO A 106 9.43 -4.05 19.08
CA PRO A 106 8.19 -4.84 18.99
C PRO A 106 7.03 -4.24 19.80
N GLU A 107 7.29 -3.72 20.99
CA GLU A 107 6.24 -3.12 21.84
C GLU A 107 5.70 -1.82 21.27
N GLU A 108 6.47 -1.10 20.47
CA GLU A 108 5.97 0.06 19.76
C GLU A 108 5.00 -0.36 18.66
N VAL A 109 5.30 -1.43 17.92
CA VAL A 109 4.37 -2.02 16.94
C VAL A 109 3.09 -2.53 17.62
N ALA A 110 3.20 -3.15 18.80
CA ALA A 110 2.03 -3.55 19.59
C ALA A 110 1.21 -2.34 20.05
N GLN A 111 1.86 -1.27 20.50
CA GLN A 111 1.17 -0.04 20.85
C GLN A 111 0.40 0.50 19.64
N GLY A 112 1.01 0.53 18.45
CA GLY A 112 0.35 1.03 17.25
C GLY A 112 0.15 2.56 17.30
N PRO A 113 -0.79 3.11 16.50
CA PRO A 113 -1.03 4.55 16.44
C PRO A 113 -1.45 5.15 17.80
N PRO A 114 -1.24 6.47 17.99
CA PRO A 114 -1.65 7.17 19.20
C PRO A 114 -3.17 7.09 19.42
N GLY A 115 -3.58 7.06 20.68
CA GLY A 115 -4.98 6.94 21.09
C GLY A 115 -5.18 5.89 22.17
N ALA A 116 -6.25 6.06 22.94
CA ALA A 116 -6.62 5.15 24.02
C ALA A 116 -7.76 4.21 23.59
N ALA A 117 -7.79 3.01 24.16
CA ALA A 117 -8.98 2.16 24.13
C ALA A 117 -10.14 2.84 24.88
N PRO A 118 -11.41 2.47 24.60
CA PRO A 118 -12.56 2.97 25.36
C PRO A 118 -12.34 2.81 26.87
N ALA A 119 -12.85 3.77 27.67
CA ALA A 119 -12.73 3.70 29.11
C ALA A 119 -13.17 2.32 29.65
N PRO A 120 -12.41 1.72 30.60
CA PRO A 120 -12.69 0.37 31.08
C PRO A 120 -13.96 0.26 31.93
N ARG A 121 -14.49 1.39 32.42
CA ARG A 121 -15.70 1.50 33.25
C ARG A 121 -16.48 2.77 32.89
N GLY A 122 -17.74 2.81 33.30
CA GLY A 122 -18.67 3.90 33.04
C GLY A 122 -19.47 3.72 31.74
N PRO A 123 -20.45 4.58 31.50
CA PRO A 123 -21.36 4.45 30.38
C PRO A 123 -20.65 4.64 29.03
N LEU A 124 -21.21 4.01 28.01
CA LEU A 124 -20.93 4.20 26.60
C LEU A 124 -22.21 4.77 25.97
N VAL A 125 -22.21 6.07 25.72
CA VAL A 125 -23.37 6.77 25.16
C VAL A 125 -23.39 6.52 23.66
N VAL A 126 -24.40 5.83 23.15
CA VAL A 126 -24.62 5.58 21.73
C VAL A 126 -25.03 6.90 21.07
N VAL A 127 -24.32 7.27 20.01
CA VAL A 127 -24.56 8.47 19.20
C VAL A 127 -25.16 8.10 17.85
N ASP A 128 -24.78 6.94 17.30
CA ASP A 128 -25.33 6.43 16.06
C ASP A 128 -25.26 4.90 16.07
N ALA A 129 -26.19 4.23 15.40
CA ALA A 129 -26.20 2.79 15.25
C ALA A 129 -26.51 2.42 13.80
N LYS A 130 -25.84 1.37 13.32
CA LYS A 130 -26.09 0.83 11.98
C LYS A 130 -26.55 -0.61 12.10
N VAL A 131 -27.81 -0.85 11.73
CA VAL A 131 -28.39 -2.20 11.56
C VAL A 131 -28.25 -2.67 10.12
N THR A 132 -28.15 -1.75 9.16
CA THR A 132 -28.09 -2.01 7.71
C THR A 132 -26.77 -1.55 7.11
N GLY A 133 -26.18 -2.36 6.22
CA GLY A 133 -24.84 -2.14 5.66
C GLY A 133 -24.03 -3.43 5.65
N VAL A 134 -22.69 -3.32 5.53
CA VAL A 134 -21.82 -4.49 5.58
C VAL A 134 -21.78 -5.05 7.00
N SER A 135 -21.29 -4.32 8.03
CA SER A 135 -21.18 -4.82 9.42
C SER A 135 -22.06 -4.06 10.43
N PRO A 136 -22.82 -4.73 11.32
CA PRO A 136 -23.51 -4.08 12.43
C PRO A 136 -22.52 -3.37 13.38
N GLY A 137 -22.92 -2.22 13.92
CA GLY A 137 -22.05 -1.46 14.80
C GLY A 137 -22.70 -0.26 15.47
N PHE A 138 -21.96 0.34 16.39
CA PHE A 138 -22.35 1.54 17.14
C PHE A 138 -21.26 2.59 17.08
N THR A 139 -21.62 3.85 16.85
CA THR A 139 -20.78 4.97 17.26
C THR A 139 -21.12 5.30 18.70
N VAL A 140 -20.12 5.25 19.58
CA VAL A 140 -20.28 5.51 21.01
C VAL A 140 -19.33 6.60 21.48
N ARG A 141 -19.76 7.33 22.50
CA ARG A 141 -18.92 8.25 23.27
C ARG A 141 -18.72 7.69 24.66
N ASP A 142 -17.47 7.58 25.10
CA ASP A 142 -17.18 7.11 26.45
C ASP A 142 -17.26 8.23 27.51
N ARG A 143 -17.08 7.89 28.79
CA ARG A 143 -17.11 8.86 29.89
C ARG A 143 -16.02 9.95 29.84
N LYS A 144 -14.97 9.79 29.04
CA LYS A 144 -13.92 10.79 28.83
C LYS A 144 -14.26 11.75 27.69
N GLY A 145 -15.32 11.46 26.95
CA GLY A 145 -15.71 12.20 25.76
C GLY A 145 -15.05 11.70 24.47
N ASP A 146 -14.26 10.63 24.53
CA ASP A 146 -13.65 10.03 23.34
C ASP A 146 -14.73 9.27 22.52
N HIS A 147 -14.69 9.43 21.19
CA HIS A 147 -15.61 8.77 20.26
C HIS A 147 -14.99 7.51 19.63
N TYR A 148 -15.79 6.46 19.51
CA TYR A 148 -15.39 5.17 18.98
C TYR A 148 -16.45 4.59 18.05
N LEU A 149 -16.00 3.96 16.96
CA LEU A 149 -16.81 3.04 16.17
C LEU A 149 -16.60 1.62 16.71
N LEU A 150 -17.65 1.02 17.25
CA LEU A 150 -17.70 -0.37 17.65
C LEU A 150 -18.19 -1.23 16.47
N LYS A 151 -17.34 -2.14 16.00
CA LYS A 151 -17.69 -3.15 14.99
C LYS A 151 -17.62 -4.54 15.61
N PHE A 152 -18.49 -5.45 15.19
CA PHE A 152 -18.56 -6.81 15.73
C PHE A 152 -18.18 -7.85 14.68
N ASP A 153 -17.65 -8.97 15.16
CA ASP A 153 -17.39 -10.12 14.31
C ASP A 153 -18.71 -10.82 13.90
N PRO A 154 -18.78 -11.43 12.71
CA PRO A 154 -19.97 -12.15 12.28
C PRO A 154 -20.20 -13.42 13.11
N PRO A 155 -21.47 -13.85 13.31
CA PRO A 155 -21.80 -15.08 14.02
C PRO A 155 -21.07 -16.30 13.48
N GLY A 156 -20.55 -17.13 14.37
CA GLY A 156 -19.75 -18.32 14.09
C GLY A 156 -18.26 -18.04 13.86
N PHE A 157 -17.82 -16.78 13.74
CA PHE A 157 -16.45 -16.42 13.36
C PHE A 157 -15.80 -15.42 14.33
N PRO A 158 -15.68 -15.76 15.63
CA PRO A 158 -15.18 -14.83 16.63
C PRO A 158 -13.72 -14.45 16.36
N GLY A 159 -13.42 -13.16 16.31
CA GLY A 159 -12.09 -12.64 15.99
C GLY A 159 -11.80 -12.47 14.51
N LEU A 160 -12.69 -12.87 13.58
CA LEU A 160 -12.39 -12.81 12.15
C LEU A 160 -12.04 -11.41 11.65
N ALA A 161 -12.94 -10.43 11.82
CA ALA A 161 -12.74 -9.09 11.32
C ALA A 161 -11.98 -8.22 12.34
N SER A 162 -12.31 -8.34 13.62
CA SER A 162 -11.70 -7.54 14.69
C SER A 162 -10.21 -7.83 14.88
N ALA A 163 -9.78 -9.10 14.79
CA ALA A 163 -8.36 -9.42 14.89
C ALA A 163 -7.61 -9.01 13.62
N ALA A 164 -8.23 -9.21 12.44
CA ALA A 164 -7.66 -8.81 11.17
C ALA A 164 -7.35 -7.29 11.14
N ASP A 165 -8.33 -6.49 11.57
CA ASP A 165 -8.21 -5.04 11.62
C ASP A 165 -7.10 -4.58 12.57
N VAL A 166 -7.06 -5.12 13.80
CA VAL A 166 -6.05 -4.79 14.83
C VAL A 166 -4.62 -5.11 14.38
N VAL A 167 -4.42 -6.23 13.69
CA VAL A 167 -3.10 -6.63 13.17
C VAL A 167 -2.70 -5.75 11.98
N SER A 168 -3.59 -5.61 11.01
CA SER A 168 -3.33 -4.87 9.77
C SER A 168 -3.11 -3.38 10.02
N SER A 169 -3.92 -2.73 10.86
CA SER A 169 -3.73 -1.32 11.23
C SER A 169 -2.34 -1.08 11.85
N ARG A 170 -1.87 -1.97 12.73
CA ARG A 170 -0.52 -1.88 13.33
C ARG A 170 0.60 -2.06 12.31
N ILE A 171 0.44 -2.99 11.37
CA ILE A 171 1.40 -3.19 10.28
C ILE A 171 1.46 -1.93 9.40
N PHE A 172 0.31 -1.37 9.00
CA PHE A 172 0.27 -0.19 8.14
C PHE A 172 0.79 1.06 8.85
N TRP A 173 0.45 1.23 10.14
CA TRP A 173 1.02 2.29 10.96
C TRP A 173 2.54 2.16 11.08
N ALA A 174 3.06 0.99 11.45
CA ALA A 174 4.51 0.79 11.58
C ALA A 174 5.24 0.97 10.23
N ALA A 175 4.60 0.62 9.11
CA ALA A 175 5.15 0.84 7.77
C ALA A 175 5.25 2.34 7.42
N GLY A 176 4.31 3.15 7.91
CA GLY A 176 4.37 4.62 7.84
C GLY A 176 3.07 5.33 7.47
N TYR A 177 1.98 4.59 7.23
CA TYR A 177 0.68 5.18 6.90
C TYR A 177 -0.02 5.73 8.14
N HIS A 178 -0.92 6.68 7.94
CA HIS A 178 -1.82 7.16 8.99
C HIS A 178 -3.06 6.27 9.03
N VAL A 179 -3.38 5.75 10.21
CA VAL A 179 -4.50 4.85 10.47
C VAL A 179 -5.09 5.17 11.85
N PRO A 180 -6.38 4.87 12.09
CA PRO A 180 -7.00 5.06 13.40
C PRO A 180 -6.47 4.08 14.44
N LYS A 181 -6.75 4.38 15.72
CA LYS A 181 -6.42 3.48 16.82
C LYS A 181 -7.47 2.40 16.96
N ASP A 182 -7.11 1.21 16.47
CA ASP A 182 -7.95 0.04 16.50
C ASP A 182 -7.51 -0.93 17.61
N VAL A 183 -8.44 -1.31 18.46
CA VAL A 183 -8.20 -2.21 19.60
C VAL A 183 -9.32 -3.24 19.76
N VAL A 184 -8.96 -4.43 20.23
CA VAL A 184 -9.96 -5.39 20.72
C VAL A 184 -10.55 -4.86 22.02
N PHE A 185 -11.88 -4.80 22.06
CA PHE A 185 -12.66 -4.34 23.19
C PHE A 185 -13.68 -5.41 23.61
N THR A 186 -13.93 -5.50 24.91
CA THR A 186 -14.98 -6.37 25.45
C THR A 186 -16.11 -5.49 25.99
N LEU A 187 -17.20 -5.46 25.23
CA LEU A 187 -18.39 -4.69 25.54
C LEU A 187 -19.25 -5.42 26.57
N ASP A 188 -19.50 -4.76 27.70
CA ASP A 188 -20.59 -5.12 28.60
C ASP A 188 -21.85 -4.37 28.14
N PRO A 189 -22.91 -5.08 27.70
CA PRO A 189 -24.12 -4.45 27.19
C PRO A 189 -24.81 -3.56 28.23
N GLY A 190 -24.65 -3.83 29.53
CA GLY A 190 -25.22 -3.00 30.61
C GLY A 190 -24.61 -1.60 30.71
N ARG A 191 -23.52 -1.33 29.97
CA ARG A 191 -22.89 0.00 29.90
C ARG A 191 -23.47 0.88 28.80
N MET A 192 -24.30 0.34 27.91
CA MET A 192 -24.81 1.09 26.77
C MET A 192 -25.98 1.97 27.18
N GLU A 193 -25.86 3.27 26.91
CA GLU A 193 -26.91 4.26 27.12
C GLU A 193 -27.21 4.93 25.80
N ILE A 194 -28.49 5.06 25.43
CA ILE A 194 -28.87 5.72 24.17
C ILE A 194 -28.80 7.23 24.39
N GLY A 195 -28.01 7.93 23.57
CA GLY A 195 -27.96 9.39 23.58
C GLY A 195 -29.27 10.01 23.08
N GLU A 196 -29.58 11.23 23.51
CA GLU A 196 -30.83 11.92 23.15
C GLU A 196 -30.99 12.13 21.63
N GLU A 197 -29.87 12.34 20.94
CA GLU A 197 -29.81 12.54 19.48
C GLU A 197 -29.45 11.27 18.72
N ALA A 198 -29.45 10.10 19.38
CA ALA A 198 -28.97 8.88 18.78
C ALA A 198 -29.86 8.42 17.62
N THR A 199 -29.25 8.15 16.48
CA THR A 199 -29.95 7.67 15.27
C THR A 199 -29.66 6.20 14.99
N LEU A 200 -30.65 5.53 14.40
CA LEU A 200 -30.52 4.23 13.78
C LEU A 200 -30.66 4.37 12.26
N GLU A 201 -29.61 4.00 11.53
CA GLU A 201 -29.66 3.86 10.08
C GLU A 201 -30.37 2.57 9.66
N THR A 202 -31.37 2.71 8.79
CA THR A 202 -32.18 1.61 8.24
C THR A 202 -32.31 1.72 6.71
N GLU A 203 -32.84 0.69 6.06
CA GLU A 203 -33.13 0.73 4.60
C GLU A 203 -34.11 1.85 4.21
N ARG A 204 -34.93 2.32 5.17
CA ARG A 204 -35.90 3.42 4.96
C ARG A 204 -35.34 4.80 5.31
N GLY A 205 -34.06 4.87 5.66
CA GLY A 205 -33.38 6.07 6.16
C GLY A 205 -33.21 6.08 7.68
N PRO A 206 -32.57 7.13 8.21
CA PRO A 206 -32.31 7.28 9.64
C PRO A 206 -33.59 7.57 10.42
N ARG A 207 -33.69 7.01 11.64
CA ARG A 207 -34.72 7.34 12.63
C ARG A 207 -34.10 7.45 14.03
N PRO A 208 -34.75 8.12 15.00
CA PRO A 208 -34.29 8.07 16.40
C PRO A 208 -34.22 6.63 16.93
N MET A 209 -33.24 6.37 17.80
CA MET A 209 -33.06 5.08 18.45
C MET A 209 -34.07 4.86 19.59
N GLU A 210 -34.52 3.61 19.74
CA GLU A 210 -35.35 3.13 20.84
C GLU A 210 -34.55 2.15 21.73
N PRO A 211 -34.92 1.98 23.02
CA PRO A 211 -34.23 1.06 23.93
C PRO A 211 -34.07 -0.38 23.40
N GLY A 212 -35.01 -0.85 22.57
CA GLY A 212 -34.95 -2.18 21.96
C GLY A 212 -33.90 -2.33 20.86
N ASP A 213 -33.44 -1.25 20.23
CA ASP A 213 -32.56 -1.31 19.05
C ASP A 213 -31.17 -1.84 19.39
N VAL A 214 -30.62 -1.45 20.54
CA VAL A 214 -29.34 -1.97 21.03
C VAL A 214 -29.42 -3.50 21.19
N ILE A 215 -30.53 -3.98 21.76
CA ILE A 215 -30.78 -5.42 21.94
C ILE A 215 -30.91 -6.10 20.58
N GLU A 216 -31.59 -5.48 19.61
CA GLU A 216 -31.75 -6.05 18.27
C GLU A 216 -30.42 -6.24 17.54
N VAL A 217 -29.54 -5.24 17.60
CA VAL A 217 -28.17 -5.33 17.05
C VAL A 217 -27.40 -6.45 17.74
N LEU A 218 -27.37 -6.46 19.08
CA LEU A 218 -26.60 -7.44 19.85
C LEU A 218 -27.12 -8.88 19.72
N ARG A 219 -28.41 -9.09 19.45
CA ARG A 219 -28.98 -10.43 19.16
C ARG A 219 -28.41 -11.09 17.91
N ARG A 220 -27.84 -10.31 17.00
CA ARG A 220 -27.22 -10.80 15.76
C ARG A 220 -25.73 -11.10 15.92
N ILE A 221 -25.20 -11.02 17.14
CA ILE A 221 -23.77 -11.17 17.45
C ILE A 221 -23.63 -12.28 18.49
N ASP A 222 -22.62 -13.14 18.34
CA ASP A 222 -22.35 -14.18 19.32
C ASP A 222 -21.80 -13.56 20.62
N PRO A 223 -22.46 -13.81 21.77
CA PRO A 223 -21.91 -13.41 23.05
C PRO A 223 -20.72 -14.30 23.44
N LEU A 224 -19.84 -13.74 24.25
CA LEU A 224 -18.85 -14.49 25.02
C LEU A 224 -19.56 -15.34 26.10
N PRO A 225 -18.89 -16.36 26.67
CA PRO A 225 -19.49 -17.23 27.68
C PRO A 225 -20.04 -16.51 28.92
N ASP A 226 -19.54 -15.30 29.20
CA ASP A 226 -19.98 -14.46 30.32
C ASP A 226 -21.06 -13.42 29.96
N GLY A 227 -21.62 -13.50 28.75
CA GLY A 227 -22.67 -12.60 28.24
C GLY A 227 -22.17 -11.26 27.72
N ARG A 228 -20.86 -10.99 27.76
CA ARG A 228 -20.25 -9.80 27.12
C ARG A 228 -20.02 -10.03 25.62
N PHE A 229 -19.68 -8.99 24.88
CA PHE A 229 -19.46 -9.08 23.43
C PHE A 229 -18.03 -8.68 23.08
N ARG A 230 -17.39 -9.44 22.19
CA ARG A 230 -16.14 -9.02 21.56
C ARG A 230 -16.47 -7.98 20.48
N ALA A 231 -15.78 -6.86 20.52
CA ALA A 231 -15.86 -5.82 19.51
C ALA A 231 -14.46 -5.36 19.09
N LEU A 232 -14.35 -4.84 17.88
CA LEU A 232 -13.34 -3.87 17.50
C LEU A 232 -13.81 -2.50 17.99
N ALA A 233 -12.95 -1.75 18.69
CA ALA A 233 -13.17 -0.34 18.93
C ALA A 233 -12.15 0.47 18.13
N SER A 234 -12.65 1.22 17.14
CA SER A 234 -11.86 2.15 16.33
C SER A 234 -12.04 3.56 16.85
N ARG A 235 -10.99 4.17 17.38
CA ARG A 235 -11.04 5.55 17.88
C ARG A 235 -11.15 6.52 16.71
N PHE A 236 -12.06 7.49 16.83
CA PHE A 236 -12.14 8.58 15.86
C PHE A 236 -10.83 9.37 15.87
N VAL A 237 -10.35 9.73 14.69
CA VAL A 237 -9.10 10.47 14.51
C VAL A 237 -9.32 11.94 14.84
N ASP A 238 -8.29 12.59 15.39
CA ASP A 238 -8.36 14.00 15.78
C ASP A 238 -8.36 14.92 14.54
N GLY A 239 -9.30 15.87 14.48
CA GLY A 239 -9.46 16.82 13.38
C GLY A 239 -10.88 16.81 12.80
N VAL A 240 -11.09 17.52 11.69
CA VAL A 240 -12.39 17.60 11.01
C VAL A 240 -12.37 16.72 9.75
N PRO A 241 -13.18 15.65 9.67
CA PRO A 241 -13.32 14.83 8.47
C PRO A 241 -13.69 15.66 7.23
N LYS A 242 -13.04 15.38 6.09
CA LYS A 242 -13.30 16.03 4.78
C LYS A 242 -13.68 15.04 3.69
N GLY A 243 -14.08 13.84 4.10
CA GLY A 243 -14.46 12.75 3.21
C GLY A 243 -13.27 11.96 2.68
N PRO A 244 -13.49 10.97 1.81
CA PRO A 244 -12.42 10.13 1.30
C PRO A 244 -11.56 10.83 0.23
N PHE A 245 -10.30 10.43 0.13
CA PHE A 245 -9.46 10.74 -1.04
C PHE A 245 -9.57 9.64 -2.10
N ARG A 246 -9.36 10.01 -3.37
CA ARG A 246 -9.28 9.06 -4.49
C ARG A 246 -7.84 8.63 -4.73
N PHE A 247 -7.62 7.50 -5.40
CA PHE A 247 -6.27 7.07 -5.80
C PHE A 247 -5.84 7.65 -7.16
N GLU A 248 -6.59 8.64 -7.68
CA GLU A 248 -6.32 9.34 -8.94
C GLU A 248 -6.50 10.86 -8.80
N GLY A 249 -5.79 11.61 -9.65
CA GLY A 249 -5.87 13.06 -9.78
C GLY A 249 -5.29 13.77 -8.57
N THR A 250 -5.71 15.01 -8.38
CA THR A 250 -5.34 15.84 -7.24
C THR A 250 -6.58 16.46 -6.60
N ARG A 251 -6.38 17.14 -5.49
CA ARG A 251 -7.38 17.89 -4.75
C ARG A 251 -7.31 19.38 -5.10
N GLU A 252 -8.27 19.84 -5.91
CA GLU A 252 -8.32 21.23 -6.41
C GLU A 252 -8.32 22.35 -5.35
N ASP A 253 -8.86 22.09 -4.16
CA ASP A 253 -8.93 23.02 -3.03
C ASP A 253 -7.75 22.88 -2.04
N ASP A 254 -6.73 22.08 -2.39
CA ASP A 254 -5.46 21.97 -1.67
C ASP A 254 -4.29 22.37 -2.60
N PRO A 255 -3.71 23.58 -2.46
CA PRO A 255 -2.61 24.02 -3.30
C PRO A 255 -1.31 23.22 -3.09
N ASN A 256 -1.20 22.45 -2.00
CA ASN A 256 -0.04 21.61 -1.76
C ASN A 256 -0.18 20.19 -2.34
N ASP A 257 -1.35 19.83 -2.86
CA ASP A 257 -1.57 18.53 -3.50
C ASP A 257 -1.32 18.60 -5.01
N TYR A 258 -0.04 18.65 -5.38
CA TYR A 258 0.39 18.87 -6.77
C TYR A 258 0.94 17.61 -7.46
N TYR A 259 1.12 16.49 -6.74
CA TYR A 259 1.42 15.20 -7.37
C TYR A 259 0.12 14.42 -7.54
N PRO A 260 -0.27 14.05 -8.77
CA PRO A 260 -1.39 13.16 -8.99
C PRO A 260 -1.26 11.90 -8.13
N HIS A 261 -2.32 11.54 -7.42
CA HIS A 261 -2.32 10.46 -6.44
C HIS A 261 -1.88 9.12 -7.05
N GLU A 262 -2.25 8.85 -8.30
CA GLU A 262 -1.84 7.64 -8.99
C GLU A 262 -0.34 7.63 -9.36
N ASP A 263 0.35 8.76 -9.22
CA ASP A 263 1.77 8.97 -9.49
C ASP A 263 2.64 9.10 -8.22
N ARG A 264 2.03 8.90 -7.03
CA ARG A 264 2.74 8.89 -5.73
C ARG A 264 3.27 7.51 -5.38
N ARG A 265 4.56 7.41 -5.04
CA ARG A 265 5.21 6.12 -4.73
C ARG A 265 4.59 5.42 -3.53
N GLU A 266 4.23 6.15 -2.48
CA GLU A 266 3.58 5.60 -1.28
C GLU A 266 2.21 4.99 -1.60
N LEU A 267 1.44 5.54 -2.53
CA LEU A 267 0.16 4.96 -2.93
C LEU A 267 0.32 3.79 -3.90
N ARG A 268 1.32 3.83 -4.79
CA ARG A 268 1.65 2.72 -5.70
C ARG A 268 2.23 1.51 -4.96
N GLY A 269 3.22 1.76 -4.09
CA GLY A 269 3.91 0.73 -3.30
C GLY A 269 3.05 0.10 -2.21
N LEU A 270 1.93 0.75 -1.84
CA LEU A 270 0.91 0.22 -0.94
C LEU A 270 0.35 -1.14 -1.41
N TRP A 271 0.38 -1.43 -2.72
CA TRP A 271 0.09 -2.75 -3.28
C TRP A 271 0.83 -3.87 -2.55
N VAL A 272 2.11 -3.67 -2.23
CA VAL A 272 2.94 -4.73 -1.65
C VAL A 272 2.48 -5.04 -0.23
N LEU A 273 2.16 -4.03 0.58
CA LEU A 273 1.59 -4.22 1.91
C LEU A 273 0.16 -4.78 1.85
N ALA A 274 -0.67 -4.26 0.95
CA ALA A 274 -2.03 -4.76 0.74
C ALA A 274 -2.01 -6.23 0.31
N SER A 275 -1.15 -6.60 -0.65
CA SER A 275 -0.95 -7.99 -1.02
C SER A 275 -0.45 -8.79 0.17
N TRP A 276 0.48 -8.31 1.00
CA TRP A 276 1.00 -9.07 2.14
C TRP A 276 -0.08 -9.49 3.13
N VAL A 277 -0.98 -8.58 3.49
CA VAL A 277 -2.08 -8.87 4.44
C VAL A 277 -3.39 -9.25 3.75
N ALA A 278 -3.40 -9.44 2.42
CA ALA A 278 -4.59 -9.66 1.61
C ALA A 278 -5.68 -8.58 1.85
N HIS A 279 -5.29 -7.30 1.86
CA HIS A 279 -6.21 -6.17 1.92
C HIS A 279 -6.89 -5.95 0.59
N VAL A 280 -8.01 -6.63 0.39
CA VAL A 280 -8.70 -6.69 -0.91
C VAL A 280 -9.65 -5.52 -1.14
N ASP A 281 -10.08 -4.85 -0.07
CA ASP A 281 -11.06 -3.75 -0.14
C ASP A 281 -10.43 -2.35 -0.02
N LEU A 282 -9.17 -2.16 -0.39
CA LEU A 282 -8.52 -0.84 -0.32
C LEU A 282 -8.94 0.08 -1.49
N ARG A 283 -10.17 0.57 -1.41
CA ARG A 283 -10.84 1.48 -2.33
C ARG A 283 -10.98 2.87 -1.70
N PHE A 284 -11.33 3.88 -2.49
CA PHE A 284 -11.48 5.26 -2.00
C PHE A 284 -12.42 5.37 -0.79
N ALA A 285 -13.51 4.59 -0.72
CA ALA A 285 -14.45 4.64 0.40
C ALA A 285 -13.83 4.22 1.75
N ASN A 286 -12.66 3.57 1.74
CA ASN A 286 -11.91 3.15 2.91
C ASN A 286 -10.67 4.03 3.13
N THR A 287 -10.77 5.30 2.72
CA THR A 287 -9.80 6.35 2.98
C THR A 287 -10.49 7.55 3.63
N LEU A 288 -9.72 8.43 4.27
CA LEU A 288 -10.27 9.61 4.94
C LEU A 288 -9.27 10.77 4.94
N ASP A 289 -9.67 11.90 4.36
CA ASP A 289 -9.03 13.19 4.54
C ASP A 289 -9.51 13.81 5.86
N VAL A 290 -8.57 14.34 6.64
CA VAL A 290 -8.85 15.01 7.92
C VAL A 290 -8.13 16.35 7.94
N TRP A 291 -8.89 17.41 8.17
CA TRP A 291 -8.36 18.74 8.41
C TRP A 291 -7.78 18.86 9.83
N VAL A 292 -6.51 19.24 9.93
CA VAL A 292 -5.76 19.36 11.20
C VAL A 292 -5.34 20.82 11.42
N ASP A 293 -5.81 21.45 12.50
CA ASP A 293 -5.58 22.86 12.86
C ASP A 293 -4.92 23.01 14.25
N PRO A 294 -3.95 23.92 14.49
CA PRO A 294 -3.08 24.68 13.56
C PRO A 294 -1.73 23.96 13.29
N PRO A 295 -1.10 24.12 12.10
CA PRO A 295 -1.22 25.26 11.21
C PRO A 295 -2.12 25.07 9.97
N GLY A 296 -3.01 24.07 9.95
CA GLY A 296 -4.05 23.91 8.93
C GLY A 296 -3.58 23.17 7.68
N PHE A 297 -3.72 21.84 7.64
CA PHE A 297 -3.45 21.01 6.46
C PHE A 297 -4.35 19.75 6.45
N LEU A 298 -4.41 19.03 5.32
CA LEU A 298 -5.09 17.74 5.24
C LEU A 298 -4.13 16.60 5.58
N ARG A 299 -4.53 15.71 6.48
CA ARG A 299 -3.87 14.43 6.70
C ARG A 299 -4.70 13.31 6.08
N HIS A 300 -4.03 12.39 5.40
CA HIS A 300 -4.67 11.32 4.65
C HIS A 300 -4.56 9.99 5.41
N TYR A 301 -5.71 9.46 5.83
CA TYR A 301 -5.81 8.22 6.59
C TYR A 301 -6.28 7.06 5.71
N LEU A 302 -5.73 5.88 5.97
CA LEU A 302 -6.33 4.61 5.56
C LEU A 302 -7.17 4.09 6.72
N ILE A 303 -8.40 3.66 6.43
CA ILE A 303 -9.37 3.19 7.42
C ILE A 303 -9.98 1.85 7.00
N ASP A 304 -10.66 1.20 7.94
CA ASP A 304 -11.40 -0.06 7.71
C ASP A 304 -10.55 -1.25 7.23
N PHE A 305 -9.79 -1.82 8.16
CA PHE A 305 -8.93 -2.98 7.91
C PHE A 305 -9.65 -4.32 8.15
N GLY A 306 -10.96 -4.31 8.37
CA GLY A 306 -11.78 -5.50 8.62
C GLY A 306 -11.83 -6.48 7.44
N ALA A 307 -11.47 -6.03 6.24
CA ALA A 307 -11.37 -6.84 5.02
C ALA A 307 -9.90 -7.20 4.68
N THR A 308 -9.19 -7.75 5.67
CA THR A 308 -7.81 -8.23 5.57
C THR A 308 -7.68 -9.63 6.19
N LEU A 309 -6.54 -10.29 5.99
CA LEU A 309 -6.16 -11.54 6.68
C LEU A 309 -7.22 -12.66 6.61
N GLY A 310 -7.91 -12.73 5.47
CA GLY A 310 -8.95 -13.71 5.17
C GLY A 310 -10.35 -13.40 5.67
N SER A 311 -10.55 -12.20 6.23
CA SER A 311 -11.85 -11.61 6.52
C SER A 311 -12.36 -10.75 5.36
N ARG A 312 -13.67 -10.72 5.16
CA ARG A 312 -14.42 -9.77 4.33
C ARG A 312 -15.40 -8.95 5.18
N SER A 313 -14.95 -8.57 6.38
CA SER A 313 -15.67 -7.84 7.45
C SER A 313 -16.86 -8.59 8.08
N ILE A 314 -17.72 -9.23 7.29
CA ILE A 314 -18.94 -9.94 7.77
C ILE A 314 -19.00 -11.41 7.40
N ARG A 315 -17.98 -11.90 6.72
CA ARG A 315 -17.88 -13.29 6.30
C ARG A 315 -16.43 -13.61 5.98
N VAL A 316 -16.17 -14.90 5.84
CA VAL A 316 -14.93 -15.42 5.30
C VAL A 316 -14.69 -14.86 3.89
N ALA A 317 -13.45 -14.49 3.59
CA ALA A 317 -13.05 -14.08 2.25
C ALA A 317 -13.28 -15.19 1.22
N ASN A 318 -13.62 -14.83 -0.01
CA ASN A 318 -13.77 -15.78 -1.10
C ASN A 318 -12.41 -16.07 -1.78
N PRO A 319 -12.10 -17.31 -2.21
CA PRO A 319 -10.86 -17.63 -2.92
C PRO A 319 -10.57 -16.80 -4.18
N ARG A 320 -11.60 -16.20 -4.79
CA ARG A 320 -11.50 -15.22 -5.88
C ARG A 320 -10.72 -13.97 -5.48
N GLU A 321 -10.84 -13.55 -4.23
CA GLU A 321 -10.21 -12.33 -3.71
C GLU A 321 -8.69 -12.52 -3.68
N GLY A 322 -7.96 -11.55 -4.23
CA GLY A 322 -6.53 -11.72 -4.48
C GLY A 322 -6.21 -12.30 -5.86
N GLN A 323 -7.18 -12.73 -6.67
CA GLN A 323 -6.94 -13.34 -8.00
C GLN A 323 -7.73 -12.67 -9.13
N GLU A 324 -8.94 -12.17 -8.86
CA GLU A 324 -9.80 -11.54 -9.86
C GLU A 324 -10.55 -10.35 -9.25
N TYR A 325 -10.68 -9.25 -10.01
CA TYR A 325 -11.52 -8.11 -9.63
C TYR A 325 -13.00 -8.51 -9.54
N ALA A 326 -13.83 -7.66 -8.93
CA ALA A 326 -15.29 -7.78 -8.94
C ALA A 326 -15.85 -7.94 -10.36
N PHE A 327 -15.26 -7.21 -11.31
CA PHE A 327 -15.42 -7.37 -12.75
C PHE A 327 -14.05 -7.41 -13.42
N ASP A 328 -13.74 -8.49 -14.13
CA ASP A 328 -12.49 -8.67 -14.88
C ASP A 328 -12.83 -9.08 -16.32
N LEU A 329 -12.50 -8.23 -17.29
CA LEU A 329 -13.03 -8.33 -18.64
C LEU A 329 -12.64 -9.65 -19.33
N TRP A 330 -11.37 -10.05 -19.21
CA TRP A 330 -10.86 -11.21 -19.94
C TRP A 330 -11.37 -12.54 -19.41
N PRO A 331 -11.40 -12.80 -18.09
CA PRO A 331 -12.07 -13.96 -17.54
C PRO A 331 -13.56 -14.00 -17.88
N VAL A 332 -14.27 -12.87 -17.85
CA VAL A 332 -15.69 -12.80 -18.25
C VAL A 332 -15.87 -13.18 -19.72
N LEU A 333 -15.09 -12.60 -20.64
CA LEU A 333 -15.17 -12.95 -22.07
C LEU A 333 -14.77 -14.40 -22.32
N GLY A 334 -13.75 -14.91 -21.63
CA GLY A 334 -13.35 -16.32 -21.68
C GLY A 334 -14.49 -17.25 -21.29
N ARG A 335 -15.19 -16.97 -20.18
CA ARG A 335 -16.37 -17.72 -19.75
C ARG A 335 -17.50 -17.64 -20.77
N ILE A 336 -17.79 -16.48 -21.34
CA ILE A 336 -18.83 -16.32 -22.37
C ILE A 336 -18.48 -17.12 -23.63
N ALA A 337 -17.28 -16.95 -24.19
CA ALA A 337 -16.84 -17.58 -25.44
C ALA A 337 -16.76 -19.11 -25.36
N THR A 338 -16.54 -19.64 -24.16
CA THR A 338 -16.49 -21.08 -23.88
C THR A 338 -17.77 -21.61 -23.23
N LEU A 339 -18.87 -20.84 -23.21
CA LEU A 339 -20.14 -21.24 -22.58
C LEU A 339 -19.97 -21.74 -21.13
N GLY A 340 -19.00 -21.18 -20.39
CA GLY A 340 -18.69 -21.51 -19.00
C GLY A 340 -17.59 -22.57 -18.81
N PHE A 341 -16.99 -23.13 -19.87
CA PHE A 341 -15.92 -24.13 -19.73
C PHE A 341 -14.54 -23.55 -19.40
N TYR A 342 -14.32 -22.25 -19.66
CA TYR A 342 -13.12 -21.54 -19.20
C TYR A 342 -13.21 -21.32 -17.69
N ARG A 343 -12.35 -22.02 -16.96
CA ARG A 343 -12.21 -21.91 -15.50
C ARG A 343 -10.89 -21.26 -15.15
N VAL A 344 -10.90 -20.44 -14.11
CA VAL A 344 -9.71 -19.84 -13.50
C VAL A 344 -9.36 -20.56 -12.21
N GLY A 345 -8.08 -20.53 -11.83
CA GLY A 345 -7.54 -21.41 -10.77
C GLY A 345 -8.27 -21.35 -9.44
N TRP A 346 -8.78 -20.17 -9.04
CA TRP A 346 -9.51 -20.02 -7.78
C TRP A 346 -10.81 -20.81 -7.70
N GLU A 347 -11.46 -21.12 -8.83
CA GLU A 347 -12.74 -21.83 -8.85
C GLU A 347 -12.61 -23.30 -8.39
N ALA A 348 -11.39 -23.83 -8.33
CA ALA A 348 -11.10 -25.17 -7.82
C ALA A 348 -10.73 -25.20 -6.33
N LEU A 349 -10.57 -24.03 -5.70
CA LEU A 349 -10.16 -23.93 -4.31
C LEU A 349 -11.37 -24.02 -3.37
N SER A 350 -11.18 -24.66 -2.21
CA SER A 350 -12.19 -24.59 -1.15
C SER A 350 -12.27 -23.16 -0.60
N ALA A 351 -13.49 -22.71 -0.35
CA ALA A 351 -13.79 -21.45 0.35
C ALA A 351 -13.89 -21.63 1.88
N ASP A 352 -13.56 -22.82 2.39
CA ASP A 352 -13.55 -23.07 3.82
C ASP A 352 -12.52 -22.17 4.52
N PRO A 353 -12.87 -21.60 5.68
CA PRO A 353 -11.91 -20.85 6.47
C PRO A 353 -10.80 -21.78 6.97
N ILE A 354 -9.59 -21.23 7.14
CA ILE A 354 -8.50 -21.98 7.80
C ILE A 354 -8.92 -22.32 9.23
N ARG A 355 -9.54 -21.34 9.92
CA ARG A 355 -10.20 -21.46 11.23
C ARG A 355 -11.35 -20.46 11.33
N PRO A 356 -12.36 -20.64 12.19
CA PRO A 356 -13.43 -19.65 12.33
C PRO A 356 -12.95 -18.21 12.62
N SER A 357 -11.87 -18.06 13.40
CA SER A 357 -11.25 -16.76 13.70
C SER A 357 -10.27 -16.28 12.62
N LEU A 358 -9.89 -17.14 11.68
CA LEU A 358 -8.94 -16.86 10.59
C LEU A 358 -9.49 -17.42 9.29
N GLY A 359 -10.09 -16.56 8.48
CA GLY A 359 -10.79 -16.97 7.28
C GLY A 359 -9.88 -17.51 6.16
N TRP A 360 -10.30 -17.31 4.92
CA TRP A 360 -9.56 -17.84 3.78
C TRP A 360 -8.50 -16.84 3.32
N ILE A 361 -7.24 -17.25 3.27
CA ILE A 361 -6.16 -16.45 2.70
C ILE A 361 -5.21 -17.35 1.93
N ALA A 362 -4.83 -16.93 0.72
CA ALA A 362 -3.89 -17.68 -0.10
C ALA A 362 -2.55 -17.88 0.63
N THR A 363 -2.02 -19.10 0.61
CA THR A 363 -0.68 -19.41 1.10
C THR A 363 0.16 -19.90 -0.08
N GLU A 364 0.17 -21.20 -0.36
CA GLU A 364 0.97 -21.81 -1.43
C GLU A 364 0.62 -21.28 -2.83
N THR A 365 -0.61 -20.80 -3.02
CA THR A 365 -1.08 -20.19 -4.28
C THR A 365 -0.84 -18.68 -4.37
N PHE A 366 -0.21 -18.07 -3.36
CA PHE A 366 0.04 -16.64 -3.34
C PHE A 366 1.18 -16.25 -4.31
N ASP A 367 0.84 -15.45 -5.31
CA ASP A 367 1.80 -14.79 -6.19
C ASP A 367 1.71 -13.25 -6.03
N PRO A 368 2.76 -12.59 -5.49
CA PRO A 368 2.79 -11.14 -5.30
C PRO A 368 2.60 -10.32 -6.58
N GLY A 369 3.02 -10.86 -7.72
CA GLY A 369 3.00 -10.13 -9.00
C GLY A 369 1.67 -10.19 -9.74
N SER A 370 0.83 -11.18 -9.44
CA SER A 370 -0.49 -11.35 -10.05
C SER A 370 -1.65 -11.19 -9.06
N TRP A 371 -1.35 -10.91 -7.78
CA TRP A 371 -2.35 -10.58 -6.78
C TRP A 371 -3.26 -9.44 -7.28
N LYS A 372 -4.53 -9.41 -6.88
CA LYS A 372 -5.44 -8.31 -7.23
C LYS A 372 -6.31 -7.91 -6.04
N PRO A 373 -6.51 -6.61 -5.77
CA PRO A 373 -7.61 -6.20 -4.89
C PRO A 373 -8.96 -6.59 -5.52
N PHE A 374 -10.02 -6.56 -4.73
CA PHE A 374 -11.37 -6.83 -5.22
C PHE A 374 -11.86 -5.71 -6.15
N TRP A 375 -11.53 -4.45 -5.81
CA TRP A 375 -11.82 -3.29 -6.65
C TRP A 375 -10.53 -2.76 -7.28
N PRO A 376 -10.53 -2.38 -8.56
CA PRO A 376 -9.39 -1.72 -9.16
C PRO A 376 -9.01 -0.43 -8.42
N ASN A 377 -7.71 -0.12 -8.44
CA ASN A 377 -7.13 1.04 -7.79
C ASN A 377 -6.11 1.68 -8.75
N ASP A 378 -6.22 2.99 -8.99
CA ASP A 378 -5.47 3.65 -10.06
C ASP A 378 -3.99 3.80 -9.76
N ALA A 379 -3.61 4.02 -8.49
CA ALA A 379 -2.21 3.96 -8.07
C ALA A 379 -1.64 2.55 -8.33
N TYR A 380 -2.39 1.50 -8.04
CA TYR A 380 -1.93 0.13 -8.27
C TYR A 380 -1.73 -0.19 -9.75
N ARG A 381 -2.63 0.31 -10.61
CA ARG A 381 -2.49 0.16 -12.07
C ARG A 381 -1.26 0.86 -12.64
N ARG A 382 -0.72 1.87 -11.94
CA ARG A 382 0.53 2.57 -12.29
C ARG A 382 1.76 2.07 -11.54
N MET A 383 1.63 1.05 -10.69
CA MET A 383 2.76 0.52 -9.93
C MET A 383 3.85 -0.02 -10.87
N THR A 384 5.06 0.51 -10.72
CA THR A 384 6.26 0.00 -11.39
C THR A 384 6.98 -1.03 -10.52
N VAL A 385 7.95 -1.73 -11.10
CA VAL A 385 8.86 -2.61 -10.33
C VAL A 385 9.62 -1.84 -9.25
N ARG A 386 9.95 -0.56 -9.45
CA ARG A 386 10.64 0.26 -8.44
C ARG A 386 9.72 0.66 -7.30
N ASP A 387 8.44 0.95 -7.58
CA ASP A 387 7.44 1.21 -6.56
C ASP A 387 7.22 -0.06 -5.71
N ALA A 388 7.14 -1.22 -6.36
CA ALA A 388 7.00 -2.51 -5.68
C ALA A 388 8.26 -2.88 -4.87
N TYR A 389 9.46 -2.60 -5.39
CA TYR A 389 10.70 -2.77 -4.62
C TYR A 389 10.69 -1.89 -3.37
N TRP A 390 10.30 -0.62 -3.48
CA TRP A 390 10.15 0.28 -2.33
C TRP A 390 9.15 -0.27 -1.29
N GLY A 391 7.98 -0.74 -1.73
CA GLY A 391 7.00 -1.38 -0.85
C GLY A 391 7.55 -2.67 -0.18
N ALA A 392 8.34 -3.46 -0.91
CA ALA A 392 9.01 -4.64 -0.37
C ALA A 392 10.04 -4.29 0.71
N LYS A 393 10.70 -3.12 0.63
CA LYS A 393 11.57 -2.64 1.72
C LYS A 393 10.80 -2.37 3.01
N LEU A 394 9.57 -1.86 2.92
CA LEU A 394 8.71 -1.71 4.10
C LEU A 394 8.42 -3.08 4.74
N VAL A 395 8.06 -4.07 3.93
CA VAL A 395 7.80 -5.45 4.38
C VAL A 395 9.06 -6.10 4.97
N ALA A 396 10.24 -5.87 4.38
CA ALA A 396 11.52 -6.37 4.88
C ALA A 396 11.85 -5.82 6.28
N ALA A 397 11.43 -4.60 6.61
CA ALA A 397 11.72 -4.01 7.92
C ALA A 397 11.04 -4.74 9.10
N PHE A 398 9.98 -5.52 8.85
CA PHE A 398 9.30 -6.30 9.87
C PHE A 398 10.06 -7.58 10.22
N ARG A 399 10.49 -7.70 11.48
CA ARG A 399 11.05 -8.92 12.06
C ARG A 399 9.94 -9.78 12.68
N GLU A 400 10.22 -11.06 12.93
CA GLU A 400 9.25 -11.96 13.59
C GLU A 400 8.73 -11.40 14.92
N ALA A 401 9.59 -10.76 15.71
CA ALA A 401 9.19 -10.14 16.97
C ALA A 401 8.13 -9.04 16.77
N HIS A 402 8.24 -8.24 15.70
CA HIS A 402 7.23 -7.22 15.37
C HIS A 402 5.89 -7.86 15.01
N LEU A 403 5.91 -8.90 14.17
CA LEU A 403 4.70 -9.63 13.77
C LEU A 403 4.01 -10.28 14.97
N ARG A 404 4.79 -10.93 15.84
CA ARG A 404 4.27 -11.54 17.06
C ARG A 404 3.63 -10.50 17.98
N ALA A 405 4.26 -9.33 18.11
CA ALA A 405 3.74 -8.24 18.92
C ALA A 405 2.41 -7.69 18.36
N ALA A 406 2.29 -7.52 17.03
CA ALA A 406 1.02 -7.12 16.40
C ALA A 406 -0.08 -8.18 16.57
N VAL A 407 0.22 -9.45 16.32
CA VAL A 407 -0.74 -10.57 16.45
C VAL A 407 -1.23 -10.77 17.88
N ARG A 408 -0.36 -10.53 18.87
CA ARG A 408 -0.73 -10.62 20.30
C ARG A 408 -1.86 -9.65 20.66
N GLU A 409 -1.81 -8.43 20.14
CA GLU A 409 -2.84 -7.41 20.43
C GLU A 409 -4.20 -7.75 19.81
N ALA A 410 -4.22 -8.64 18.81
CA ALA A 410 -5.44 -9.16 18.20
C ALA A 410 -6.23 -10.07 19.15
N ARG A 411 -5.62 -10.53 20.26
CA ARG A 411 -6.26 -11.32 21.33
C ARG A 411 -7.16 -12.41 20.77
N TYR A 412 -6.62 -13.24 19.88
CA TYR A 412 -7.36 -14.31 19.25
C TYR A 412 -8.04 -15.20 20.30
N PRO A 413 -9.34 -15.53 20.16
CA PRO A 413 -10.01 -16.47 21.04
C PRO A 413 -9.40 -17.88 20.98
N ASP A 414 -8.96 -18.28 19.78
CA ASP A 414 -8.20 -19.51 19.53
C ASP A 414 -6.70 -19.18 19.42
N PRO A 415 -5.85 -19.55 20.41
CA PRO A 415 -4.40 -19.32 20.33
C PRO A 415 -3.75 -19.94 19.10
N ALA A 416 -4.25 -21.07 18.60
CA ALA A 416 -3.69 -21.70 17.41
C ALA A 416 -3.92 -20.86 16.14
N ALA A 417 -4.96 -20.02 16.12
CA ALA A 417 -5.18 -19.06 15.03
C ALA A 417 -4.10 -17.97 14.99
N ALA A 418 -3.63 -17.50 16.16
CA ALA A 418 -2.54 -16.54 16.24
C ALA A 418 -1.23 -17.13 15.68
N ASP A 419 -0.89 -18.36 16.07
CA ASP A 419 0.31 -19.04 15.56
C ASP A 419 0.21 -19.31 14.05
N THR A 420 -0.97 -19.73 13.59
CA THR A 420 -1.23 -19.96 12.16
C THR A 420 -1.08 -18.66 11.36
N LEU A 421 -1.65 -17.55 11.84
CA LEU A 421 -1.52 -16.25 11.18
C LEU A 421 -0.06 -15.78 11.13
N LEU A 422 0.69 -15.94 12.23
CA LEU A 422 2.11 -15.58 12.26
C LEU A 422 2.91 -16.37 11.22
N ALA A 423 2.64 -17.67 11.06
CA ALA A 423 3.26 -18.49 10.03
C ALA A 423 2.92 -17.99 8.61
N ILE A 424 1.65 -17.65 8.36
CA ILE A 424 1.19 -17.11 7.07
C ILE A 424 1.87 -15.78 6.75
N LEU A 425 1.93 -14.84 7.71
CA LEU A 425 2.58 -13.54 7.52
C LEU A 425 4.07 -13.71 7.20
N ARG A 426 4.77 -14.64 7.88
CA ARG A 426 6.18 -14.95 7.61
C ARG A 426 6.38 -15.55 6.23
N TYR A 427 5.54 -16.51 5.85
CA TYR A 427 5.57 -17.14 4.54
C TYR A 427 5.38 -16.08 3.44
N ARG A 428 4.29 -15.31 3.51
CA ARG A 428 3.96 -14.26 2.52
C ARG A 428 5.02 -13.17 2.48
N ARG A 429 5.62 -12.80 3.63
CA ARG A 429 6.76 -11.87 3.70
C ARG A 429 7.90 -12.40 2.83
N ARG A 430 8.34 -13.64 3.05
CA ARG A 430 9.43 -14.25 2.28
C ARG A 430 9.10 -14.27 0.77
N THR A 431 7.90 -14.72 0.40
CA THR A 431 7.44 -14.77 -1.00
C THR A 431 7.48 -13.39 -1.68
N ILE A 432 7.02 -12.34 -0.97
CA ILE A 432 7.09 -10.94 -1.45
C ILE A 432 8.53 -10.52 -1.68
N LEU A 433 9.41 -10.79 -0.72
CA LEU A 433 10.80 -10.36 -0.83
C LEU A 433 11.53 -11.08 -1.97
N GLU A 434 11.40 -12.41 -2.07
CA GLU A 434 11.97 -13.19 -3.17
C GLU A 434 11.49 -12.67 -4.54
N HIS A 435 10.18 -12.36 -4.66
CA HIS A 435 9.59 -11.89 -5.90
C HIS A 435 10.10 -10.49 -6.31
N TRP A 436 10.03 -9.50 -5.41
CA TRP A 436 10.31 -8.11 -5.76
C TRP A 436 11.79 -7.77 -5.71
N LEU A 437 12.56 -8.32 -4.76
CA LEU A 437 14.00 -8.12 -4.72
C LEU A 437 14.68 -8.87 -5.88
N GLY A 438 14.12 -9.97 -6.37
CA GLY A 438 14.67 -10.73 -7.51
C GLY A 438 14.44 -10.08 -8.89
N ARG A 439 13.80 -8.90 -8.93
CA ARG A 439 13.50 -8.12 -10.16
C ARG A 439 14.37 -6.87 -10.30
N VAL A 440 15.11 -6.51 -9.26
CA VAL A 440 16.05 -5.38 -9.24
C VAL A 440 17.35 -5.84 -8.60
N THR A 441 18.41 -5.07 -8.74
CA THR A 441 19.64 -5.27 -7.96
C THR A 441 19.47 -4.56 -6.61
N PRO A 442 19.21 -5.26 -5.49
CA PRO A 442 18.63 -4.65 -4.29
C PRO A 442 19.71 -3.99 -3.41
N VAL A 443 20.25 -2.88 -3.90
CA VAL A 443 21.41 -2.16 -3.37
C VAL A 443 20.97 -0.98 -2.51
N GLU A 444 21.21 -1.05 -1.21
CA GLU A 444 20.83 -0.01 -0.26
C GLU A 444 22.06 0.53 0.48
N ASN A 445 21.88 1.63 1.24
CA ASN A 445 22.93 2.18 2.11
C ASN A 445 24.28 2.35 1.41
N VAL A 446 24.30 2.98 0.23
CA VAL A 446 25.49 3.12 -0.62
C VAL A 446 26.45 4.17 -0.06
N TRP A 447 27.75 3.87 -0.03
CA TRP A 447 28.82 4.82 0.27
C TRP A 447 29.95 4.73 -0.76
N VAL A 448 30.78 5.78 -0.80
CA VAL A 448 31.95 5.84 -1.66
C VAL A 448 33.16 6.31 -0.85
N GLU A 449 34.30 5.69 -1.09
CA GLU A 449 35.59 6.01 -0.49
C GLU A 449 36.65 6.16 -1.59
N ASP A 450 37.43 7.24 -1.52
CA ASP A 450 38.57 7.48 -2.41
C ASP A 450 39.79 6.74 -1.87
N ALA A 451 40.26 5.74 -2.61
CA ALA A 451 41.44 4.94 -2.28
C ALA A 451 42.64 5.29 -3.19
N GLY A 452 42.74 6.55 -3.64
CA GLY A 452 43.80 7.05 -4.48
C GLY A 452 43.61 6.63 -5.94
N CYS A 453 44.33 5.58 -6.37
CA CYS A 453 44.23 5.09 -7.75
C CYS A 453 42.94 4.29 -8.03
N ARG A 454 42.17 3.95 -6.98
CA ARG A 454 40.91 3.21 -7.07
C ARG A 454 39.79 3.92 -6.32
N LEU A 455 38.57 3.66 -6.75
CA LEU A 455 37.35 4.10 -6.08
C LEU A 455 36.69 2.88 -5.41
N ARG A 456 36.46 2.93 -4.10
CA ARG A 456 35.70 1.90 -3.39
C ARG A 456 34.26 2.33 -3.27
N VAL A 457 33.35 1.60 -3.91
CA VAL A 457 31.91 1.81 -3.78
C VAL A 457 31.35 0.66 -3.00
N GLY A 458 30.84 0.95 -1.81
CA GLY A 458 30.23 -0.06 -0.96
C GLY A 458 28.73 0.14 -0.81
N PHE A 459 28.03 -0.96 -0.52
CA PHE A 459 26.60 -0.98 -0.35
C PHE A 459 26.17 -2.16 0.54
N GLU A 460 24.91 -2.13 0.98
CA GLU A 460 24.24 -3.26 1.60
C GLU A 460 23.33 -3.93 0.56
N ASP A 461 23.54 -5.24 0.35
CA ASP A 461 22.67 -6.05 -0.48
C ASP A 461 21.51 -6.58 0.36
N LEU A 462 20.31 -6.03 0.13
CA LEU A 462 19.13 -6.40 0.92
C LEU A 462 18.74 -7.87 0.72
N GLY A 463 19.03 -8.45 -0.44
CA GLY A 463 18.78 -9.86 -0.71
C GLY A 463 19.64 -10.79 0.13
N LEU A 464 20.92 -10.45 0.27
CA LEU A 464 21.84 -11.18 1.16
C LEU A 464 21.53 -10.91 2.64
N LYS A 465 21.13 -9.68 2.99
CA LYS A 465 20.72 -9.30 4.36
C LYS A 465 19.54 -10.15 4.85
N GLU A 466 18.56 -10.36 3.98
CA GLU A 466 17.35 -11.12 4.27
C GLU A 466 17.55 -12.65 4.11
N GLY A 467 18.75 -13.10 3.74
CA GLY A 467 19.05 -14.52 3.57
C GLY A 467 18.24 -15.18 2.45
N LEU A 468 17.89 -14.41 1.41
CA LEU A 468 17.16 -14.93 0.24
C LEU A 468 18.10 -15.67 -0.72
N TRP A 469 19.35 -15.19 -0.81
CA TRP A 469 20.39 -15.76 -1.66
C TRP A 469 21.69 -15.93 -0.89
N ALA A 470 22.50 -16.91 -1.31
CA ALA A 470 23.82 -17.12 -0.74
C ALA A 470 24.87 -16.22 -1.40
N PRO A 471 25.85 -15.68 -0.64
CA PRO A 471 26.98 -14.95 -1.23
C PRO A 471 27.76 -15.79 -2.26
N ALA A 472 27.89 -17.10 -2.03
CA ALA A 472 28.58 -18.02 -2.94
C ALA A 472 27.93 -18.12 -4.34
N GLU A 473 26.64 -17.81 -4.44
CA GLU A 473 25.85 -17.86 -5.67
C GLU A 473 25.63 -16.47 -6.28
N THR A 474 26.15 -15.42 -5.64
CA THR A 474 25.93 -14.03 -6.04
C THR A 474 27.19 -13.44 -6.64
N ARG A 475 27.04 -12.82 -7.81
CA ARG A 475 28.10 -12.03 -8.45
C ARG A 475 27.55 -10.68 -8.90
N TYR A 476 28.36 -9.64 -8.79
CA TYR A 476 28.01 -8.31 -9.25
C TYR A 476 28.72 -8.02 -10.55
N ARG A 477 27.96 -7.90 -11.65
CA ARG A 477 28.43 -7.28 -12.87
C ARG A 477 28.31 -5.78 -12.71
N TRP A 478 29.35 -5.04 -13.05
CA TRP A 478 29.33 -3.59 -12.94
C TRP A 478 29.89 -2.91 -14.19
N ARG A 479 29.38 -1.71 -14.46
CA ARG A 479 29.84 -0.84 -15.54
C ARG A 479 29.94 0.60 -15.02
N LEU A 480 31.14 1.18 -15.10
CA LEU A 480 31.43 2.55 -14.69
C LEU A 480 31.68 3.42 -15.93
N ARG A 481 30.94 4.52 -16.04
CA ARG A 481 31.13 5.56 -17.06
C ARG A 481 31.60 6.84 -16.38
N GLY A 482 32.81 7.32 -16.69
CA GLY A 482 33.40 8.53 -16.11
C GLY A 482 33.06 9.81 -16.85
N ALA A 483 33.34 10.97 -16.25
CA ALA A 483 33.01 12.31 -16.79
C ALA A 483 33.83 12.72 -18.03
N GLY A 484 34.85 11.95 -18.42
CA GLY A 484 35.70 12.23 -19.59
C GLY A 484 36.58 11.05 -20.02
N ALA A 485 36.27 9.82 -19.62
CA ALA A 485 37.04 8.62 -19.90
C ALA A 485 36.13 7.45 -20.26
N GLY A 486 36.68 6.48 -21.00
CA GLY A 486 35.98 5.31 -21.54
C GLY A 486 35.21 4.48 -20.51
N VAL A 487 34.36 3.60 -21.01
CA VAL A 487 33.56 2.69 -20.18
C VAL A 487 34.47 1.62 -19.58
N SER A 488 34.48 1.48 -18.26
CA SER A 488 35.09 0.35 -17.56
C SER A 488 34.01 -0.62 -17.11
N GLU A 489 34.25 -1.92 -17.23
CA GLU A 489 33.31 -2.93 -16.77
C GLU A 489 34.05 -4.12 -16.15
N GLY A 490 33.33 -4.88 -15.34
CA GLY A 490 33.89 -6.04 -14.68
C GLY A 490 32.84 -6.84 -13.91
N GLU A 491 33.31 -7.90 -13.27
CA GLU A 491 32.49 -8.75 -12.42
C GLU A 491 33.22 -9.00 -11.10
N THR A 492 32.48 -9.11 -10.01
CA THR A 492 33.03 -9.33 -8.67
C THR A 492 32.14 -10.30 -7.91
N ALA A 493 32.70 -11.40 -7.40
CA ALA A 493 31.95 -12.31 -6.54
C ALA A 493 31.56 -11.62 -5.23
N ALA A 494 30.38 -11.95 -4.69
CA ALA A 494 29.97 -11.40 -3.40
C ALA A 494 30.86 -11.89 -2.27
N ALA A 495 31.21 -10.98 -1.36
CA ALA A 495 31.87 -11.31 -0.11
C ALA A 495 30.86 -11.90 0.90
N PRO A 496 31.31 -12.64 1.94
CA PRO A 496 30.43 -13.08 3.02
C PRO A 496 29.69 -11.91 3.69
N GLY A 497 28.40 -12.12 3.99
CA GLY A 497 27.53 -11.12 4.61
C GLY A 497 26.83 -10.19 3.62
N ALA A 498 26.04 -9.26 4.14
CA ALA A 498 25.23 -8.34 3.31
C ALA A 498 26.01 -7.11 2.82
N ARG A 499 27.09 -6.74 3.52
CA ARG A 499 27.88 -5.54 3.21
C ARG A 499 28.90 -5.86 2.13
N GLN A 500 28.77 -5.23 0.97
CA GLN A 500 29.57 -5.49 -0.22
C GLN A 500 30.40 -4.27 -0.58
N VAL A 501 31.55 -4.50 -1.24
CA VAL A 501 32.44 -3.43 -1.70
C VAL A 501 32.99 -3.78 -3.09
N LEU A 502 32.74 -2.89 -4.05
CA LEU A 502 33.36 -2.93 -5.36
C LEU A 502 34.58 -2.03 -5.38
N SER A 503 35.70 -2.57 -5.86
CA SER A 503 36.93 -1.82 -6.07
C SER A 503 37.04 -1.48 -7.55
N LEU A 504 36.77 -0.22 -7.88
CA LEU A 504 36.64 0.28 -9.26
C LEU A 504 37.85 1.12 -9.66
N PRO A 505 38.14 1.28 -10.97
CA PRO A 505 39.06 2.30 -11.45
C PRO A 505 38.63 3.70 -10.98
N SER A 506 39.59 4.57 -10.66
CA SER A 506 39.27 5.97 -10.35
C SER A 506 38.68 6.66 -11.59
N PRO A 507 37.50 7.32 -11.50
CA PRO A 507 36.86 7.98 -12.64
C PRO A 507 37.54 9.31 -13.04
N GLY A 508 38.65 9.67 -12.39
CA GLY A 508 39.32 10.97 -12.52
C GLY A 508 38.68 12.05 -11.65
N ARG A 509 39.47 13.05 -11.23
CA ARG A 509 38.98 14.26 -10.56
C ARG A 509 38.87 15.40 -11.57
N ALA A 510 37.87 16.27 -11.43
CA ALA A 510 37.89 17.54 -12.15
C ALA A 510 39.12 18.34 -11.68
N GLY A 511 39.96 18.80 -12.62
CA GLY A 511 41.09 19.69 -12.30
C GLY A 511 40.60 21.04 -11.77
N GLU A 512 41.46 21.77 -11.06
CA GLU A 512 41.17 23.13 -10.59
C GLU A 512 40.64 24.00 -11.75
N GLY A 513 39.43 24.53 -11.60
CA GLY A 513 38.76 25.36 -12.62
C GLY A 513 37.84 24.62 -13.61
N ARG A 514 37.63 23.30 -13.50
CA ARG A 514 36.60 22.57 -14.27
C ARG A 514 35.36 22.27 -13.44
N GLU A 515 34.19 22.23 -14.09
CA GLU A 515 32.95 21.82 -13.43
C GLU A 515 33.05 20.41 -12.81
N PRO A 516 32.34 20.13 -11.70
CA PRO A 516 32.35 18.81 -11.07
C PRO A 516 31.92 17.71 -12.05
N GLY A 517 32.83 16.80 -12.38
CA GLY A 517 32.51 15.63 -13.19
C GLY A 517 31.60 14.64 -12.43
N SER A 518 30.63 14.06 -13.11
CA SER A 518 29.81 12.94 -12.62
C SER A 518 30.22 11.63 -13.29
N ALA A 519 30.30 10.56 -12.50
CA ALA A 519 30.41 9.19 -13.00
C ALA A 519 29.12 8.42 -12.72
N VAL A 520 28.79 7.47 -13.60
CA VAL A 520 27.62 6.60 -13.45
C VAL A 520 28.09 5.16 -13.34
N LEU A 521 27.78 4.53 -12.21
CA LEU A 521 28.02 3.12 -11.94
C LEU A 521 26.70 2.36 -12.08
N GLU A 522 26.63 1.42 -13.02
CA GLU A 522 25.55 0.44 -13.12
C GLU A 522 26.01 -0.87 -12.48
N ILE A 523 25.21 -1.42 -11.59
CA ILE A 523 25.45 -2.70 -10.90
C ILE A 523 24.28 -3.63 -11.20
N THR A 524 24.58 -4.85 -11.65
CA THR A 524 23.61 -5.93 -11.80
C THR A 524 24.05 -7.11 -10.95
N ALA A 525 23.23 -7.53 -9.97
CA ALA A 525 23.51 -8.81 -9.32
C ALA A 525 23.06 -9.96 -10.22
N LEU A 526 23.91 -10.96 -10.32
CA LEU A 526 23.71 -12.18 -11.09
C LEU A 526 23.48 -13.28 -10.08
N ARG A 527 22.23 -13.76 -10.02
CA ARG A 527 21.79 -14.82 -9.10
C ARG A 527 20.92 -15.83 -9.82
N PRO A 528 20.98 -17.13 -9.45
CA PRO A 528 20.11 -18.16 -10.02
C PRO A 528 18.62 -17.79 -9.93
N GLY A 529 17.89 -17.96 -11.02
CA GLY A 529 16.42 -17.79 -11.05
C GLY A 529 15.91 -16.34 -10.99
N THR A 530 16.80 -15.34 -10.96
CA THR A 530 16.43 -13.92 -10.90
C THR A 530 16.47 -13.25 -12.28
N LYS A 531 15.76 -12.12 -12.43
CA LYS A 531 15.79 -11.25 -13.61
C LYS A 531 15.99 -9.82 -13.18
N GLU A 532 17.15 -9.56 -12.59
CA GLU A 532 17.44 -8.29 -11.92
C GLU A 532 17.72 -7.17 -12.91
N ARG A 533 16.99 -6.06 -12.75
CA ARG A 533 17.33 -4.78 -13.36
C ARG A 533 18.56 -4.19 -12.66
N ALA A 534 19.36 -3.42 -13.40
CA ALA A 534 20.59 -2.84 -12.89
C ALA A 534 20.30 -1.61 -12.02
N ALA A 535 20.89 -1.58 -10.82
CA ALA A 535 20.93 -0.37 -10.01
C ALA A 535 21.94 0.63 -10.59
N ARG A 536 21.55 1.89 -10.73
CA ARG A 536 22.37 2.99 -11.23
C ARG A 536 22.70 3.98 -10.12
N ILE A 537 23.98 4.10 -9.81
CA ILE A 537 24.54 5.03 -8.83
C ILE A 537 25.26 6.16 -9.56
N THR A 538 24.84 7.40 -9.31
CA THR A 538 25.56 8.58 -9.79
C THR A 538 26.50 9.07 -8.71
N ILE A 539 27.78 9.17 -9.04
CA ILE A 539 28.86 9.59 -8.16
C ILE A 539 29.37 10.95 -8.64
N ARG A 540 29.35 11.96 -7.77
CA ARG A 540 29.83 13.31 -8.09
C ARG A 540 31.21 13.53 -7.48
N SER A 541 32.15 13.99 -8.30
CA SER A 541 33.45 14.48 -7.79
C SER A 541 33.28 15.82 -7.07
N THR A 542 34.08 16.03 -6.04
CA THR A 542 34.11 17.23 -5.20
C THR A 542 35.57 17.60 -4.93
N ALA A 543 35.83 18.82 -4.45
CA ALA A 543 37.20 19.25 -4.11
C ALA A 543 37.87 18.32 -3.09
N SER A 544 37.09 17.70 -2.20
CA SER A 544 37.55 16.82 -1.12
C SER A 544 37.44 15.32 -1.41
N GLY A 545 37.04 14.90 -2.62
CA GLY A 545 36.87 13.48 -2.98
C GLY A 545 35.59 13.20 -3.76
N TYR A 546 34.89 12.11 -3.43
CA TYR A 546 33.67 11.69 -4.13
C TYR A 546 32.47 11.60 -3.17
N ARG A 547 31.26 11.80 -3.70
CA ARG A 547 30.01 11.57 -2.97
C ARG A 547 28.96 10.89 -3.85
N ILE A 548 28.08 10.12 -3.23
CA ILE A 548 26.88 9.60 -3.90
C ILE A 548 25.91 10.75 -4.12
N ALA A 549 25.50 10.97 -5.36
CA ALA A 549 24.56 12.02 -5.74
C ALA A 549 23.16 11.45 -6.03
N ARG A 550 23.07 10.22 -6.53
CA ARG A 550 21.81 9.58 -6.88
C ARG A 550 21.92 8.05 -6.85
N LEU A 551 20.84 7.37 -6.47
CA LEU A 551 20.62 5.93 -6.62
C LEU A 551 19.26 5.72 -7.30
N VAL A 552 19.20 4.81 -8.27
CA VAL A 552 17.99 4.42 -9.00
C VAL A 552 18.05 2.93 -9.25
N HIS A 553 17.00 2.17 -8.91
CA HIS A 553 16.93 0.72 -9.10
C HIS A 553 16.42 0.25 -10.46
#